data_AF-A0A7S0PJD7-F1
#
_entry.id   AF-A0A7S0PJD7-F1
#
_cell.length_a   1.000
_cell.length_b   1.000
_cell.length_c   1.000
_cell.angle_alpha   90.00
_cell.angle_beta   90.00
_cell.angle_gamma   90.00
#
_symmetry.space_group_name_H-M   'P 1'
#
loop_
_entity.id
_entity.type
_entity.pdbx_description
1 polymer ?
#
loop_
_entity_poly.entity_id
_entity_poly.type
_entity_poly.pdbx_seq_one_letter_code
_entity_poly.pdbx_strand_id
1 'polypeptide(L)'
;MDCGEISAELIDGVSDTAKEVMRRQREEERAAALKTMLPGQEDPDAASARRLRELMEENKARFGRGYGSSSYDSYKKGDEPPVRGSGMAALASAHFEKPARGPEGGNTAGGGNTAGGNTAGGTAGGSDDAPPTAVGAATTFDPTGGHAGREDAADAAAADKPLNPAQRRLFELRLKLNEARKANQREAIEEKKRKEAPEDFEREQKKKAYEGKKARREEIMEIRGMDPKKRELTQTIEQARDLYKRWDKKKSNAAKGGEVFSKHNLYNAYEKRTAHVTVDMDEYERDKRSMGAAFYADADEYVHGVTGADVPQDKIDRMAAELEAQKQKRANFSRRRTHRDDADVTHINDRNEHFNRKIERAFGEHTREIKANLERGTALPDH
;
A
#
# COMPACT_ATOMS: atom_id res chain seq x y z
N MET A 1 -4.18 -35.84 8.52
CA MET A 1 -4.66 -34.78 9.43
C MET A 1 -6.08 -35.15 9.77
N ASP A 2 -6.29 -35.76 10.93
CA ASP A 2 -7.60 -36.28 11.29
C ASP A 2 -8.58 -35.13 11.52
N CYS A 3 -9.66 -35.13 10.74
CA CYS A 3 -10.81 -34.27 11.00
C CYS A 3 -11.51 -34.82 12.24
N GLY A 4 -11.22 -34.22 13.40
CA GLY A 4 -11.69 -34.69 14.70
C GLY A 4 -13.19 -34.97 14.72
N GLU A 5 -13.54 -36.14 15.24
CA GLU A 5 -14.92 -36.57 15.39
C GLU A 5 -15.67 -35.56 16.28
N ILE A 6 -16.74 -34.97 15.75
CA ILE A 6 -17.63 -34.13 16.54
C ILE A 6 -18.30 -35.03 17.57
N SER A 7 -18.08 -34.76 18.86
CA SER A 7 -18.61 -35.54 19.96
C SER A 7 -20.14 -35.66 19.88
N ALA A 8 -20.65 -36.88 20.08
CA ALA A 8 -22.07 -37.20 19.88
C ALA A 8 -23.01 -36.36 20.76
N GLU A 9 -22.52 -35.84 21.88
CA GLU A 9 -23.25 -34.99 22.84
C GLU A 9 -23.69 -33.63 22.27
N LEU A 10 -23.18 -33.20 21.10
CA LEU A 10 -23.60 -31.95 20.45
C LEU A 10 -24.81 -32.12 19.51
N ILE A 11 -25.39 -33.33 19.40
CA ILE A 11 -26.44 -33.66 18.41
C ILE A 11 -27.86 -33.62 19.01
N ASP A 12 -28.00 -33.63 20.34
CA ASP A 12 -29.30 -33.71 21.02
C ASP A 12 -30.09 -32.38 21.02
N GLY A 13 -29.44 -31.25 20.73
CA GLY A 13 -30.11 -29.95 20.58
C GLY A 13 -30.60 -29.63 19.15
N VAL A 14 -30.36 -30.51 18.17
CA VAL A 14 -30.66 -30.25 16.76
C VAL A 14 -32.02 -30.84 16.39
N SER A 15 -32.92 -30.02 15.84
CA SER A 15 -34.25 -30.49 15.41
C SER A 15 -34.14 -31.56 14.32
N ASP A 16 -35.08 -32.51 14.30
CA ASP A 16 -34.97 -33.67 13.40
C ASP A 16 -34.96 -33.26 11.92
N THR A 17 -35.62 -32.14 11.58
CA THR A 17 -35.52 -31.48 10.26
C THR A 17 -34.10 -31.11 9.85
N ALA A 18 -33.28 -30.63 10.79
CA ALA A 18 -31.88 -30.29 10.53
C ALA A 18 -30.99 -31.55 10.47
N LYS A 19 -31.32 -32.61 11.23
CA LYS A 19 -30.67 -33.92 11.08
C LYS A 19 -30.93 -34.53 9.69
N GLU A 20 -32.15 -34.38 9.15
CA GLU A 20 -32.48 -34.80 7.78
C GLU A 20 -31.73 -34.00 6.71
N VAL A 21 -31.65 -32.66 6.83
CA VAL A 21 -30.88 -31.82 5.90
C VAL A 21 -29.40 -32.22 5.89
N MET A 22 -28.79 -32.43 7.08
CA MET A 22 -27.40 -32.88 7.19
C MET A 22 -27.19 -34.29 6.62
N ARG A 23 -28.18 -35.19 6.75
CA ARG A 23 -28.12 -36.54 6.13
C ARG A 23 -28.18 -36.43 4.61
N ARG A 24 -29.11 -35.63 4.07
CA ARG A 24 -29.26 -35.38 2.64
C ARG A 24 -28.00 -34.77 2.02
N GLN A 25 -27.38 -33.79 2.68
CA GLN A 25 -26.11 -33.20 2.21
C GLN A 25 -24.99 -34.26 2.13
N ARG A 26 -24.85 -35.11 3.14
CA ARG A 26 -23.88 -36.23 3.12
C ARG A 26 -24.19 -37.27 2.03
N GLU A 27 -25.46 -37.51 1.73
CA GLU A 27 -25.90 -38.38 0.63
C GLU A 27 -25.56 -37.75 -0.74
N GLU A 28 -25.81 -36.45 -0.91
CA GLU A 28 -25.47 -35.68 -2.12
C GLU A 28 -23.93 -35.60 -2.34
N GLU A 29 -23.14 -35.37 -1.30
CA GLU A 29 -21.66 -35.40 -1.34
C GLU A 29 -21.12 -36.79 -1.71
N ARG A 30 -21.65 -37.86 -1.10
CA ARG A 30 -21.26 -39.24 -1.44
C ARG A 30 -21.64 -39.61 -2.86
N ALA A 31 -22.80 -39.17 -3.34
CA ALA A 31 -23.22 -39.35 -4.73
C ALA A 31 -22.32 -38.58 -5.71
N ALA A 32 -21.88 -37.37 -5.35
CA ALA A 32 -20.92 -36.60 -6.14
C ALA A 32 -19.54 -37.29 -6.21
N ALA A 33 -19.02 -37.78 -5.08
CA ALA A 33 -17.75 -38.52 -5.04
C ALA A 33 -17.81 -39.86 -5.80
N LEU A 34 -18.93 -40.60 -5.71
CA LEU A 34 -19.13 -41.80 -6.53
C LEU A 34 -19.19 -41.46 -8.02
N LYS A 35 -19.77 -40.31 -8.39
CA LYS A 35 -19.86 -39.85 -9.78
C LYS A 35 -18.50 -39.46 -10.36
N THR A 36 -17.56 -38.94 -9.56
CA THR A 36 -16.18 -38.67 -10.04
C THR A 36 -15.30 -39.91 -10.06
N MET A 37 -15.63 -40.96 -9.29
CA MET A 37 -14.96 -42.26 -9.36
C MET A 37 -15.43 -43.18 -10.51
N LEU A 38 -16.41 -42.76 -11.33
CA LEU A 38 -16.75 -43.50 -12.55
C LEU A 38 -15.66 -43.30 -13.63
N PRO A 39 -15.13 -44.37 -14.24
CA PRO A 39 -14.12 -44.24 -15.28
C PRO A 39 -14.68 -43.50 -16.50
N GLY A 40 -14.05 -42.35 -16.83
CA GLY A 40 -14.45 -41.49 -17.95
C GLY A 40 -15.21 -40.21 -17.55
N GLN A 41 -15.44 -39.97 -16.25
CA GLN A 41 -15.82 -38.64 -15.76
C GLN A 41 -14.59 -37.93 -15.16
N GLU A 42 -14.48 -36.63 -15.38
CA GLU A 42 -13.40 -35.81 -14.84
C GLU A 42 -13.87 -35.02 -13.62
N ASP A 43 -13.02 -34.89 -12.59
CA ASP A 43 -13.34 -34.04 -11.44
C ASP A 43 -13.65 -32.60 -11.90
N PRO A 44 -14.72 -31.96 -11.39
CA PRO A 44 -15.11 -30.62 -11.81
C PRO A 44 -14.03 -29.57 -11.53
N ASP A 45 -13.25 -29.75 -10.46
CA ASP A 45 -12.12 -28.89 -10.12
C ASP A 45 -10.88 -29.15 -11.01
N ALA A 46 -10.65 -30.39 -11.44
CA ALA A 46 -9.61 -30.69 -12.41
C ALA A 46 -9.98 -30.17 -13.82
N ALA A 47 -11.27 -30.16 -14.16
CA ALA A 47 -11.79 -29.57 -15.39
C ALA A 47 -11.74 -28.03 -15.36
N SER A 48 -12.08 -27.39 -14.23
CA SER A 48 -11.98 -25.94 -14.08
C SER A 48 -10.52 -25.46 -14.09
N ALA A 49 -9.61 -26.18 -13.42
CA ALA A 49 -8.17 -25.92 -13.46
C ALA A 49 -7.59 -26.08 -14.87
N ARG A 50 -8.08 -27.04 -15.67
CA ARG A 50 -7.69 -27.18 -17.08
C ARG A 50 -8.16 -26.03 -17.95
N ARG A 51 -9.44 -25.64 -17.86
CA ARG A 51 -9.96 -24.45 -18.57
C ARG A 51 -9.22 -23.16 -18.18
N LEU A 52 -8.80 -23.04 -16.92
CA LEU A 52 -8.00 -21.90 -16.46
C LEU A 52 -6.60 -21.89 -17.08
N ARG A 53 -5.92 -23.04 -17.19
CA ARG A 53 -4.64 -23.16 -17.88
C ARG A 53 -4.77 -22.87 -19.38
N GLU A 54 -5.80 -23.41 -20.02
CA GLU A 54 -6.12 -23.15 -21.42
C GLU A 54 -6.36 -21.65 -21.68
N LEU A 55 -7.17 -20.99 -20.84
CA LEU A 55 -7.34 -19.52 -20.87
C LEU A 55 -6.02 -18.75 -20.64
N MET A 56 -5.12 -19.24 -19.78
CA MET A 56 -3.82 -18.62 -19.59
C MET A 56 -2.89 -18.82 -20.79
N GLU A 57 -2.94 -19.98 -21.45
CA GLU A 57 -2.18 -20.25 -22.68
C GLU A 57 -2.74 -19.49 -23.88
N GLU A 58 -4.07 -19.38 -24.02
CA GLU A 58 -4.72 -18.52 -25.01
C GLU A 58 -4.35 -17.05 -24.80
N ASN A 59 -4.40 -16.54 -23.56
CA ASN A 59 -3.98 -15.17 -23.26
C ASN A 59 -2.48 -14.99 -23.52
N LYS A 60 -1.64 -15.99 -23.23
CA LYS A 60 -0.21 -15.97 -23.55
C LYS A 60 0.04 -16.02 -25.07
N ALA A 61 -0.80 -16.67 -25.86
CA ALA A 61 -0.73 -16.66 -27.31
C ALA A 61 -1.23 -15.33 -27.92
N ARG A 62 -2.31 -14.77 -27.38
CA ARG A 62 -2.94 -13.51 -27.85
C ARG A 62 -2.15 -12.26 -27.45
N PHE A 63 -1.55 -12.24 -26.26
CA PHE A 63 -0.84 -11.08 -25.70
C PHE A 63 0.68 -11.31 -25.52
N GLY A 64 1.21 -12.47 -25.93
CA GLY A 64 2.61 -12.87 -25.70
C GLY A 64 3.69 -12.06 -26.41
N ARG A 65 3.34 -11.12 -27.31
CA ARG A 65 4.28 -10.14 -27.83
C ARG A 65 4.32 -8.89 -26.96
N GLY A 66 5.01 -9.04 -25.82
CA GLY A 66 5.51 -7.94 -25.03
C GLY A 66 5.02 -7.89 -23.59
N TYR A 67 5.56 -8.74 -22.72
CA TYR A 67 5.97 -8.32 -21.36
C TYR A 67 6.98 -9.31 -20.76
N GLY A 68 8.24 -8.86 -20.62
CA GLY A 68 9.21 -9.31 -19.62
C GLY A 68 9.58 -10.81 -19.52
N SER A 69 10.45 -11.29 -20.42
CA SER A 69 11.44 -12.31 -20.04
C SER A 69 12.83 -11.83 -20.47
N SER A 70 13.61 -11.36 -19.48
CA SER A 70 15.02 -11.01 -19.68
C SER A 70 15.86 -12.28 -19.61
N SER A 71 15.97 -13.00 -20.73
CA SER A 71 16.93 -14.09 -20.88
C SER A 71 18.34 -13.54 -20.65
N TYR A 72 19.02 -14.01 -19.60
CA TYR A 72 20.45 -13.81 -19.46
C TYR A 72 21.16 -14.75 -20.43
N ASP A 73 21.71 -14.20 -21.52
CA ASP A 73 22.64 -14.95 -22.35
C ASP A 73 23.89 -15.32 -21.54
N SER A 74 24.19 -16.62 -21.50
CA SER A 74 25.35 -17.15 -20.81
C SER A 74 26.61 -16.89 -21.63
N TYR A 75 27.44 -15.94 -21.19
CA TYR A 75 28.75 -15.73 -21.79
C TYR A 75 29.62 -16.98 -21.64
N LYS A 76 30.16 -17.47 -22.77
CA LYS A 76 31.11 -18.58 -22.77
C LYS A 76 32.40 -18.20 -22.06
N LYS A 77 32.93 -19.16 -21.31
CA LYS A 77 34.25 -19.13 -20.66
C LYS A 77 35.34 -18.98 -21.74
N GLY A 78 36.03 -17.84 -21.79
CA GLY A 78 37.07 -17.59 -22.81
C GLY A 78 37.83 -16.27 -22.70
N ASP A 79 37.14 -15.13 -22.61
CA ASP A 79 37.77 -13.82 -22.86
C ASP A 79 37.93 -12.95 -21.61
N GLU A 80 39.14 -12.41 -21.40
CA GLU A 80 39.45 -11.47 -20.31
C GLU A 80 38.88 -10.06 -20.59
N PRO A 81 38.28 -9.37 -19.58
CA PRO A 81 37.79 -8.01 -19.77
C PRO A 81 38.93 -6.98 -19.73
N PRO A 82 39.06 -6.08 -20.73
CA PRO A 82 40.11 -5.07 -20.71
C PRO A 82 39.84 -3.98 -19.65
N VAL A 83 40.82 -3.79 -18.76
CA VAL A 83 40.86 -2.62 -17.87
C VAL A 83 41.09 -1.36 -18.70
N ARG A 84 40.10 -0.45 -18.75
CA ARG A 84 40.28 0.99 -19.02
C ARG A 84 39.02 1.76 -18.65
N GLY A 85 39.17 2.73 -17.74
CA GLY A 85 38.14 3.73 -17.48
C GLY A 85 38.30 4.94 -18.39
N SER A 86 37.24 5.34 -19.07
CA SER A 86 37.04 6.70 -19.61
C SER A 86 35.56 6.91 -19.93
N GLY A 87 34.97 8.04 -19.51
CA GLY A 87 33.57 8.33 -19.81
C GLY A 87 32.95 9.48 -18.99
N MET A 88 32.79 10.64 -19.65
CA MET A 88 31.79 11.67 -19.30
C MET A 88 31.87 12.37 -17.93
N ALA A 89 33.09 12.59 -17.40
CA ALA A 89 33.32 13.50 -16.25
C ALA A 89 34.37 14.60 -16.52
N ALA A 90 34.91 14.69 -17.74
CA ALA A 90 36.09 15.52 -18.06
C ALA A 90 35.85 16.55 -19.19
N LEU A 91 34.60 16.94 -19.46
CA LEU A 91 34.23 17.80 -20.60
C LEU A 91 33.31 18.97 -20.20
N ALA A 92 33.40 19.41 -18.95
CA ALA A 92 32.66 20.54 -18.38
C ALA A 92 33.58 21.56 -17.66
N SER A 93 34.84 21.65 -18.11
CA SER A 93 35.88 22.51 -17.48
C SER A 93 36.64 23.37 -18.49
N ALA A 94 36.09 23.55 -19.69
CA ALA A 94 36.50 24.54 -20.68
C ALA A 94 35.26 25.35 -21.10
N HIS A 95 35.44 26.64 -21.36
CA HIS A 95 34.38 27.62 -21.68
C HIS A 95 33.51 28.12 -20.50
N PHE A 96 34.16 28.74 -19.50
CA PHE A 96 33.66 30.05 -19.03
C PHE A 96 34.81 30.89 -18.44
N GLU A 97 35.26 31.91 -19.17
CA GLU A 97 36.21 32.89 -18.63
C GLU A 97 35.50 33.84 -17.66
N LYS A 98 36.15 34.13 -16.53
CA LYS A 98 35.69 35.18 -15.61
C LYS A 98 36.33 36.53 -15.99
N PRO A 99 35.55 37.59 -16.23
CA PRO A 99 36.04 38.95 -15.99
C PRO A 99 36.13 39.22 -14.48
N ALA A 100 36.97 40.17 -14.08
CA ALA A 100 37.31 40.43 -12.67
C ALA A 100 37.02 41.87 -12.23
N ARG A 101 36.92 42.07 -10.90
CA ARG A 101 36.87 43.38 -10.17
C ARG A 101 35.53 44.15 -10.34
N GLY A 102 35.04 44.96 -9.40
CA GLY A 102 35.53 45.45 -8.10
C GLY A 102 34.37 45.85 -7.14
N PRO A 103 34.61 46.61 -6.05
CA PRO A 103 33.79 46.58 -4.82
C PRO A 103 32.76 47.74 -4.64
N GLU A 104 32.20 47.85 -3.42
CA GLU A 104 31.19 48.82 -2.89
C GLU A 104 29.71 48.42 -3.11
N GLY A 105 28.74 48.67 -2.21
CA GLY A 105 28.76 49.13 -0.81
C GLY A 105 27.35 49.47 -0.25
N GLY A 106 27.04 49.05 0.99
CA GLY A 106 26.06 49.66 1.94
C GLY A 106 24.54 49.71 1.67
N ASN A 107 23.74 49.33 2.70
CA ASN A 107 22.35 49.80 3.01
C ASN A 107 21.21 49.53 1.98
N THR A 108 19.89 49.54 2.28
CA THR A 108 19.09 49.64 3.53
C THR A 108 17.67 49.08 3.31
N ALA A 109 17.08 48.50 4.36
CA ALA A 109 15.72 48.67 4.93
C ALA A 109 14.42 48.79 4.07
N GLY A 110 13.32 48.26 4.66
CA GLY A 110 11.92 48.50 4.27
C GLY A 110 11.32 47.39 3.39
N GLY A 111 10.11 46.83 3.61
CA GLY A 111 9.11 47.04 4.65
C GLY A 111 7.76 47.51 4.07
N GLY A 112 6.70 46.69 4.18
CA GLY A 112 5.34 47.13 3.79
C GLY A 112 4.34 45.98 3.53
N ASN A 113 3.33 45.85 4.40
CA ASN A 113 2.11 45.06 4.15
C ASN A 113 1.19 45.77 3.14
N THR A 114 0.32 45.01 2.46
CA THR A 114 -1.11 45.33 2.38
C THR A 114 -1.96 44.05 2.35
N ALA A 115 -3.24 44.17 2.73
CA ALA A 115 -4.20 43.07 2.83
C ALA A 115 -5.59 43.51 2.34
N GLY A 116 -6.45 42.54 2.00
CA GLY A 116 -7.85 42.72 1.58
C GLY A 116 -8.13 42.13 0.19
N GLY A 117 -9.30 41.53 -0.12
CA GLY A 117 -10.45 41.18 0.72
C GLY A 117 -11.78 41.38 -0.02
N ASN A 118 -12.67 40.35 -0.02
CA ASN A 118 -14.10 40.39 -0.41
C ASN A 118 -14.41 40.63 -1.92
N THR A 119 -15.55 40.26 -2.55
CA THR A 119 -16.75 39.43 -2.19
C THR A 119 -17.55 38.97 -3.45
N ALA A 120 -18.11 37.75 -3.39
CA ALA A 120 -19.50 37.28 -3.68
C ALA A 120 -20.43 37.77 -4.84
N GLY A 121 -21.20 36.80 -5.41
CA GLY A 121 -22.45 36.94 -6.21
C GLY A 121 -22.32 36.75 -7.74
N GLY A 122 -23.26 36.21 -8.54
CA GLY A 122 -24.52 35.45 -8.30
C GLY A 122 -25.59 35.58 -9.43
N THR A 123 -26.17 34.47 -9.95
CA THR A 123 -27.44 34.33 -10.77
C THR A 123 -27.55 35.02 -12.17
N ALA A 124 -28.41 34.66 -13.15
CA ALA A 124 -29.20 33.45 -13.55
C ALA A 124 -29.94 33.64 -14.94
N GLY A 125 -30.43 32.55 -15.59
CA GLY A 125 -31.44 32.52 -16.70
C GLY A 125 -30.95 32.74 -18.16
N GLY A 126 -31.59 32.28 -19.27
CA GLY A 126 -32.73 31.36 -19.52
C GLY A 126 -33.48 31.66 -20.86
N SER A 127 -33.99 30.66 -21.61
CA SER A 127 -35.08 30.78 -22.65
C SER A 127 -35.40 29.44 -23.40
N ASP A 128 -36.57 29.39 -24.08
CA ASP A 128 -37.33 28.20 -24.52
C ASP A 128 -37.46 27.98 -26.06
N ASP A 129 -37.95 26.80 -26.51
CA ASP A 129 -39.08 26.59 -27.47
C ASP A 129 -39.16 25.15 -28.10
N ALA A 130 -40.32 24.76 -28.66
CA ALA A 130 -40.68 23.40 -29.17
C ALA A 130 -41.58 23.48 -30.44
N PRO A 131 -42.26 22.44 -31.02
CA PRO A 131 -42.09 20.96 -31.13
C PRO A 131 -42.21 20.50 -32.64
N PRO A 132 -42.94 19.43 -33.07
CA PRO A 132 -42.78 17.96 -32.94
C PRO A 132 -42.63 17.17 -34.28
N THR A 133 -42.39 15.85 -34.25
CA THR A 133 -43.02 14.83 -35.15
C THR A 133 -42.75 13.38 -34.69
N ALA A 134 -43.50 12.38 -35.18
CA ALA A 134 -43.54 10.99 -34.69
C ALA A 134 -43.39 9.93 -35.80
N VAL A 135 -43.02 8.67 -35.47
CA VAL A 135 -43.71 7.38 -35.84
C VAL A 135 -42.92 6.09 -35.46
N GLY A 136 -43.63 4.99 -35.14
CA GLY A 136 -43.17 3.57 -35.21
C GLY A 136 -42.36 3.03 -34.01
N ALA A 137 -42.81 2.15 -33.09
CA ALA A 137 -43.65 0.93 -33.09
C ALA A 137 -42.89 -0.41 -33.24
N ALA A 138 -43.22 -1.38 -32.36
CA ALA A 138 -42.68 -2.75 -32.17
C ALA A 138 -41.32 -2.86 -31.41
N THR A 139 -41.00 -3.87 -30.57
CA THR A 139 -41.80 -4.96 -29.94
C THR A 139 -41.14 -5.52 -28.64
N THR A 140 -41.96 -5.69 -27.58
CA THR A 140 -41.96 -6.74 -26.51
C THR A 140 -40.69 -7.48 -26.04
N PHE A 141 -40.37 -7.40 -24.74
CA PHE A 141 -40.67 -8.45 -23.73
C PHE A 141 -40.56 -7.91 -22.29
N ASP A 142 -41.36 -8.43 -21.34
CA ASP A 142 -41.58 -7.90 -19.98
C ASP A 142 -41.47 -9.00 -18.92
N PRO A 143 -40.82 -8.73 -17.76
CA PRO A 143 -41.03 -9.54 -16.56
C PRO A 143 -41.26 -8.69 -15.28
N THR A 144 -42.24 -7.76 -15.28
CA THR A 144 -42.63 -6.95 -14.11
C THR A 144 -44.14 -6.85 -13.89
N GLY A 145 -44.85 -7.98 -13.96
CA GLY A 145 -46.21 -8.10 -13.44
C GLY A 145 -46.27 -8.05 -11.92
N GLY A 146 -46.77 -6.95 -11.34
CA GLY A 146 -46.85 -6.78 -9.88
C GLY A 146 -47.65 -5.54 -9.46
N HIS A 147 -48.99 -5.63 -9.53
CA HIS A 147 -49.96 -4.57 -9.22
C HIS A 147 -49.58 -3.60 -8.08
N ALA A 148 -49.45 -2.31 -8.42
CA ALA A 148 -49.69 -1.20 -7.50
C ALA A 148 -50.98 -0.48 -7.93
N GLY A 149 -52.08 -0.78 -7.24
CA GLY A 149 -53.35 -0.09 -7.47
C GLY A 149 -53.26 1.38 -7.05
N ARG A 150 -53.65 2.27 -7.95
CA ARG A 150 -53.82 3.71 -7.73
C ARG A 150 -55.27 3.97 -7.38
N GLU A 151 -55.57 4.30 -6.14
CA GLU A 151 -56.69 5.17 -5.75
C GLU A 151 -56.24 6.07 -4.57
N ASP A 152 -56.83 7.26 -4.50
CA ASP A 152 -56.77 8.28 -3.45
C ASP A 152 -55.38 8.86 -3.06
N ALA A 153 -54.99 10.11 -3.34
CA ALA A 153 -55.64 11.43 -3.29
C ALA A 153 -54.96 12.30 -2.22
N ALA A 154 -55.10 13.62 -2.38
CA ALA A 154 -54.38 14.66 -1.68
C ALA A 154 -54.42 14.58 -0.15
N ASP A 155 -53.25 14.77 0.48
CA ASP A 155 -53.18 15.55 1.73
C ASP A 155 -51.75 16.11 1.96
N ALA A 156 -51.51 17.32 1.45
CA ALA A 156 -50.26 18.06 1.61
C ALA A 156 -50.43 19.26 2.57
N ALA A 157 -51.21 19.10 3.65
CA ALA A 157 -51.37 20.10 4.70
C ALA A 157 -51.93 19.51 6.02
N ALA A 158 -51.10 18.83 6.83
CA ALA A 158 -51.49 18.42 8.18
C ALA A 158 -50.32 18.54 9.17
N ALA A 159 -50.27 19.67 9.89
CA ALA A 159 -49.38 19.83 11.04
C ALA A 159 -49.87 18.98 12.22
N ASP A 160 -48.92 18.28 12.86
CA ASP A 160 -48.90 17.80 14.25
C ASP A 160 -50.25 17.47 14.93
N LYS A 161 -50.96 16.46 14.39
CA LYS A 161 -51.87 15.67 15.23
C LYS A 161 -51.00 14.78 16.15
N PRO A 162 -51.15 14.84 17.49
CA PRO A 162 -50.33 14.02 18.38
C PRO A 162 -50.60 12.54 18.12
N LEU A 163 -49.62 11.83 17.58
CA LEU A 163 -49.77 10.42 17.17
C LEU A 163 -50.44 9.61 18.28
N ASN A 164 -51.46 8.82 17.91
CA ASN A 164 -52.13 7.90 18.82
C ASN A 164 -51.08 6.95 19.45
N PRO A 165 -51.19 6.55 20.73
CA PRO A 165 -50.23 5.64 21.37
C PRO A 165 -49.92 4.37 20.56
N ALA A 166 -50.88 3.82 19.80
CA ALA A 166 -50.64 2.72 18.87
C ALA A 166 -49.75 3.12 17.68
N GLN A 167 -49.95 4.30 17.10
CA GLN A 167 -49.16 4.85 16.00
C GLN A 167 -47.72 5.19 16.44
N ARG A 168 -47.54 5.70 17.68
CA ARG A 168 -46.20 5.93 18.27
C ARG A 168 -45.42 4.62 18.39
N ARG A 169 -46.05 3.58 18.95
CA ARG A 169 -45.44 2.23 19.03
C ARG A 169 -45.11 1.65 17.65
N LEU A 170 -45.98 1.84 16.66
CA LEU A 170 -45.71 1.41 15.28
C LEU A 170 -44.52 2.16 14.65
N PHE A 171 -44.40 3.46 14.90
CA PHE A 171 -43.26 4.26 14.43
C PHE A 171 -41.95 3.82 15.11
N GLU A 172 -41.97 3.59 16.43
CA GLU A 172 -40.83 3.07 17.19
C GLU A 172 -40.39 1.68 16.72
N LEU A 173 -41.34 0.78 16.44
CA LEU A 173 -41.07 -0.54 15.86
C LEU A 173 -40.46 -0.43 14.45
N ARG A 174 -40.97 0.47 13.61
CA ARG A 174 -40.39 0.75 12.28
C ARG A 174 -38.98 1.33 12.39
N LEU A 175 -38.72 2.20 13.37
CA LEU A 175 -37.39 2.75 13.64
C LEU A 175 -36.40 1.64 14.04
N LYS A 176 -36.76 0.82 15.03
CA LYS A 176 -35.97 -0.34 15.49
C LYS A 176 -35.71 -1.37 14.37
N LEU A 177 -36.70 -1.63 13.52
CA LEU A 177 -36.57 -2.52 12.36
C LEU A 177 -35.60 -1.92 11.31
N ASN A 178 -35.67 -0.61 11.07
CA ASN A 178 -34.73 0.08 10.19
C ASN A 178 -33.31 0.16 10.77
N GLU A 179 -33.16 0.29 12.08
CA GLU A 179 -31.88 0.20 12.79
C GLU A 179 -31.28 -1.20 12.66
N ALA A 180 -32.06 -2.25 12.92
CA ALA A 180 -31.63 -3.64 12.75
C ALA A 180 -31.24 -3.95 11.29
N ARG A 181 -32.02 -3.50 10.30
CA ARG A 181 -31.64 -3.62 8.87
C ARG A 181 -30.30 -2.94 8.58
N LYS A 182 -30.08 -1.73 9.08
CA LYS A 182 -28.82 -1.00 8.90
C LYS A 182 -27.64 -1.65 9.65
N ALA A 183 -27.86 -2.22 10.83
CA ALA A 183 -26.84 -2.97 11.57
C ALA A 183 -26.41 -4.22 10.79
N ASN A 184 -27.37 -5.08 10.42
CA ASN A 184 -27.12 -6.29 9.64
C ASN A 184 -26.44 -5.98 8.30
N GLN A 185 -26.86 -4.91 7.61
CA GLN A 185 -26.23 -4.48 6.35
C GLN A 185 -24.79 -4.00 6.57
N ARG A 186 -24.50 -3.28 7.67
CA ARG A 186 -23.12 -2.85 8.01
C ARG A 186 -22.25 -4.05 8.33
N GLU A 187 -22.71 -4.99 9.14
CA GLU A 187 -21.96 -6.19 9.49
C GLU A 187 -21.66 -7.05 8.26
N ALA A 188 -22.63 -7.26 7.37
CA ALA A 188 -22.42 -7.96 6.10
C ALA A 188 -21.38 -7.26 5.21
N ILE A 189 -21.37 -5.92 5.17
CA ILE A 189 -20.35 -5.14 4.44
C ILE A 189 -18.97 -5.26 5.11
N GLU A 190 -18.88 -5.23 6.44
CA GLU A 190 -17.60 -5.38 7.15
C GLU A 190 -17.04 -6.80 7.06
N GLU A 191 -17.89 -7.83 7.08
CA GLU A 191 -17.50 -9.22 6.82
C GLU A 191 -17.02 -9.40 5.38
N LYS A 192 -17.75 -8.81 4.41
CA LYS A 192 -17.33 -8.80 3.00
C LYS A 192 -15.97 -8.11 2.82
N LYS A 193 -15.76 -6.92 3.40
CA LYS A 193 -14.44 -6.24 3.41
C LYS A 193 -13.33 -7.11 4.01
N ARG A 194 -13.62 -7.83 5.11
CA ARG A 194 -12.66 -8.74 5.77
C ARG A 194 -12.27 -9.93 4.88
N LYS A 195 -13.21 -10.44 4.07
CA LYS A 195 -12.99 -11.55 3.12
C LYS A 195 -12.29 -11.08 1.83
N GLU A 196 -12.67 -9.93 1.28
CA GLU A 196 -12.14 -9.42 0.00
C GLU A 196 -10.75 -8.80 0.12
N ALA A 197 -10.45 -8.08 1.22
CA ALA A 197 -9.18 -7.37 1.38
C ALA A 197 -8.74 -7.33 2.87
N PRO A 198 -8.23 -8.44 3.43
CA PRO A 198 -7.85 -8.52 4.85
C PRO A 198 -6.77 -7.50 5.26
N GLU A 199 -5.76 -7.26 4.40
CA GLU A 199 -4.72 -6.24 4.68
C GLU A 199 -5.28 -4.81 4.76
N ASP A 200 -6.18 -4.45 3.85
CA ASP A 200 -6.74 -3.09 3.83
C ASP A 200 -7.78 -2.90 4.93
N PHE A 201 -8.55 -3.95 5.27
CA PHE A 201 -9.39 -3.95 6.47
C PHE A 201 -8.55 -3.75 7.74
N GLU A 202 -7.40 -4.43 7.89
CA GLU A 202 -6.49 -4.17 9.00
C GLU A 202 -5.96 -2.73 9.03
N ARG A 203 -5.63 -2.14 7.87
CA ARG A 203 -5.17 -0.75 7.76
C ARG A 203 -6.28 0.23 8.14
N GLU A 204 -7.51 0.03 7.68
CA GLU A 204 -8.68 0.81 8.08
C GLU A 204 -8.91 0.71 9.60
N GLN A 205 -8.87 -0.49 10.18
CA GLN A 205 -9.07 -0.68 11.63
C GLN A 205 -7.94 -0.04 12.45
N LYS A 206 -6.68 -0.15 12.02
CA LYS A 206 -5.53 0.55 12.65
C LYS A 206 -5.68 2.08 12.57
N LYS A 207 -6.19 2.60 11.45
CA LYS A 207 -6.50 4.03 11.27
C LYS A 207 -7.63 4.49 12.20
N LYS A 208 -8.79 3.81 12.20
CA LYS A 208 -9.91 4.09 13.12
C LYS A 208 -9.46 4.05 14.59
N ALA A 209 -8.65 3.08 14.97
CA ALA A 209 -8.11 2.96 16.34
C ALA A 209 -7.15 4.10 16.71
N TYR A 210 -6.34 4.59 15.76
CA TYR A 210 -5.49 5.77 15.95
C TYR A 210 -6.33 7.06 16.07
N GLU A 211 -7.31 7.24 15.19
CA GLU A 211 -8.23 8.39 15.19
C GLU A 211 -9.07 8.44 16.47
N GLY A 212 -9.61 7.30 16.93
CA GLY A 212 -10.32 7.21 18.21
C GLY A 212 -9.43 7.50 19.43
N LYS A 213 -8.17 7.05 19.42
CA LYS A 213 -7.19 7.40 20.47
C LYS A 213 -6.80 8.88 20.43
N LYS A 214 -6.75 9.49 19.24
CA LYS A 214 -6.51 10.93 19.05
C LYS A 214 -7.70 11.74 19.59
N ALA A 215 -8.92 11.40 19.19
CA ALA A 215 -10.15 12.06 19.61
C ALA A 215 -10.34 12.00 21.13
N ARG A 216 -10.23 10.82 21.75
CA ARG A 216 -10.27 10.67 23.23
C ARG A 216 -9.21 11.52 23.95
N ARG A 217 -8.02 11.67 23.37
CA ARG A 217 -6.98 12.54 23.95
C ARG A 217 -7.35 14.02 23.81
N GLU A 218 -7.92 14.41 22.68
CA GLU A 218 -8.35 15.80 22.42
C GLU A 218 -9.53 16.18 23.34
N GLU A 219 -10.51 15.29 23.51
CA GLU A 219 -11.59 15.37 24.50
C GLU A 219 -11.05 15.52 25.94
N ILE A 220 -10.07 14.70 26.36
CA ILE A 220 -9.41 14.81 27.67
C ILE A 220 -8.65 16.14 27.83
N MET A 221 -8.12 16.72 26.76
CA MET A 221 -7.45 18.04 26.79
C MET A 221 -8.48 19.16 26.92
N GLU A 222 -9.59 19.09 26.18
CA GLU A 222 -10.70 20.04 26.19
C GLU A 222 -11.40 20.08 27.56
N ILE A 223 -11.72 18.91 28.14
CA ILE A 223 -12.26 18.79 29.51
C ILE A 223 -11.32 19.42 30.56
N ARG A 224 -10.01 19.42 30.30
CA ARG A 224 -8.99 20.03 31.19
C ARG A 224 -8.67 21.49 30.83
N GLY A 225 -9.38 22.10 29.87
CA GLY A 225 -9.14 23.48 29.43
C GLY A 225 -7.79 23.73 28.76
N MET A 226 -7.13 22.68 28.25
CA MET A 226 -5.83 22.78 27.57
C MET A 226 -5.97 22.76 26.05
N ASP A 227 -5.23 23.63 25.36
CA ASP A 227 -5.17 23.65 23.90
C ASP A 227 -4.69 22.28 23.36
N PRO A 228 -5.50 21.57 22.54
CA PRO A 228 -5.16 20.24 22.01
C PRO A 228 -3.88 20.24 21.16
N LYS A 229 -3.45 21.40 20.64
CA LYS A 229 -2.17 21.56 19.93
C LYS A 229 -0.97 21.48 20.86
N LYS A 230 -1.08 21.89 22.13
CA LYS A 230 -0.01 21.91 23.13
C LYS A 230 0.13 20.57 23.87
N ARG A 231 0.16 19.47 23.11
CA ARG A 231 0.27 18.08 23.60
C ARG A 231 1.43 17.89 24.60
N GLU A 232 2.53 18.61 24.40
CA GLU A 232 3.75 18.53 25.21
C GLU A 232 3.52 18.89 26.69
N LEU A 233 2.55 19.75 27.00
CA LEU A 233 2.20 20.16 28.38
C LEU A 233 1.62 19.02 29.23
N THR A 234 1.15 17.93 28.61
CA THR A 234 0.58 16.77 29.33
C THR A 234 1.49 15.54 29.37
N GLN A 235 2.70 15.64 28.82
CA GLN A 235 3.67 14.55 28.83
C GLN A 235 4.46 14.55 30.14
N THR A 236 4.66 13.36 30.71
CA THR A 236 5.59 13.23 31.85
C THR A 236 7.03 13.35 31.39
N ILE A 237 7.94 13.72 32.29
CA ILE A 237 9.39 13.87 32.00
C ILE A 237 9.96 12.56 31.43
N GLU A 238 9.48 11.40 31.89
CA GLU A 238 9.87 10.08 31.38
C GLU A 238 9.38 9.85 29.94
N GLN A 239 8.12 10.15 29.65
CA GLN A 239 7.57 10.07 28.29
C GLN A 239 8.34 10.98 27.32
N ALA A 240 8.68 12.20 27.74
CA ALA A 240 9.49 13.12 26.97
C ALA A 240 10.90 12.54 26.71
N ARG A 241 11.58 12.02 27.75
CA ARG A 241 12.90 11.38 27.62
C ARG A 241 12.90 10.22 26.63
N ASP A 242 11.89 9.35 26.66
CA ASP A 242 11.82 8.22 25.74
C ASP A 242 11.43 8.63 24.30
N LEU A 243 10.66 9.70 24.13
CA LEU A 243 10.44 10.32 22.83
C LEU A 243 11.73 10.92 22.25
N TYR A 244 12.54 11.61 23.06
CA TYR A 244 13.85 12.13 22.64
C TYR A 244 14.82 10.99 22.28
N LYS A 245 14.99 9.96 23.12
CA LYS A 245 15.80 8.77 22.79
C LYS A 245 15.39 8.13 21.45
N ARG A 246 14.08 8.03 21.19
CA ARG A 246 13.54 7.51 19.93
C ARG A 246 13.82 8.44 18.74
N TRP A 247 13.74 9.75 18.94
CA TRP A 247 14.06 10.75 17.93
C TRP A 247 15.55 10.76 17.58
N ASP A 248 16.43 10.72 18.59
CA ASP A 248 17.87 10.64 18.40
C ASP A 248 18.28 9.34 17.69
N LYS A 249 17.74 8.19 18.11
CA LYS A 249 17.94 6.91 17.41
C LYS A 249 17.41 6.93 15.96
N LYS A 250 16.33 7.66 15.69
CA LYS A 250 15.82 7.86 14.31
C LYS A 250 16.75 8.76 13.50
N LYS A 251 17.33 9.80 14.12
CA LYS A 251 18.24 10.78 13.50
C LYS A 251 19.65 10.21 13.28
N SER A 252 20.13 9.32 14.15
CA SER A 252 21.37 8.57 13.95
C SER A 252 21.24 7.55 12.82
N ASN A 253 20.12 6.84 12.77
CA ASN A 253 19.88 5.75 11.82
C ASN A 253 19.39 6.21 10.43
N ALA A 254 19.06 7.49 10.29
CA ALA A 254 18.76 8.12 9.01
C ALA A 254 20.01 8.10 8.10
N ALA A 255 19.81 7.92 6.80
CA ALA A 255 20.90 8.03 5.83
C ALA A 255 21.47 9.44 5.86
N LYS A 256 22.79 9.56 6.07
CA LYS A 256 23.51 10.83 6.10
C LYS A 256 24.35 10.95 4.83
N GLY A 257 24.25 12.09 4.15
CA GLY A 257 24.83 12.30 2.82
C GLY A 257 24.07 11.57 1.70
N GLY A 258 24.07 12.16 0.50
CA GLY A 258 23.41 11.57 -0.68
C GLY A 258 24.17 10.38 -1.30
N GLU A 259 25.36 10.05 -0.78
CA GLU A 259 26.26 9.05 -1.33
C GLU A 259 26.04 7.66 -0.69
N VAL A 260 25.65 6.69 -1.51
CA VAL A 260 25.35 5.31 -1.09
C VAL A 260 26.56 4.61 -0.47
N PHE A 261 27.77 4.93 -0.93
CA PHE A 261 29.03 4.29 -0.51
C PHE A 261 29.83 5.10 0.53
N SER A 262 29.24 6.15 1.11
CA SER A 262 29.89 6.90 2.19
C SER A 262 30.24 6.00 3.38
N LYS A 263 31.40 6.25 4.03
CA LYS A 263 31.89 5.48 5.19
C LYS A 263 30.82 5.25 6.27
N HIS A 264 30.02 6.27 6.56
CA HIS A 264 28.92 6.16 7.53
C HIS A 264 27.78 5.24 7.06
N ASN A 265 27.42 5.28 5.78
CA ASN A 265 26.36 4.44 5.24
C ASN A 265 26.80 2.96 5.15
N LEU A 266 28.06 2.71 4.81
CA LEU A 266 28.68 1.38 4.86
C LEU A 266 28.76 0.83 6.29
N TYR A 267 29.23 1.62 7.26
CA TYR A 267 29.27 1.23 8.67
C TYR A 267 27.87 0.92 9.21
N ASN A 268 26.89 1.81 8.98
CA ASN A 268 25.50 1.61 9.41
C ASN A 268 24.84 0.39 8.74
N ALA A 269 25.28 0.01 7.52
CA ALA A 269 24.81 -1.20 6.84
C ALA A 269 25.43 -2.47 7.45
N TYR A 270 26.73 -2.42 7.81
CA TYR A 270 27.42 -3.50 8.52
C TYR A 270 26.83 -3.73 9.91
N GLU A 271 26.67 -2.67 10.73
CA GLU A 271 26.06 -2.73 12.07
C GLU A 271 24.65 -3.35 12.04
N LYS A 272 23.84 -2.99 11.03
CA LYS A 272 22.51 -3.59 10.83
C LYS A 272 22.57 -5.06 10.39
N ARG A 273 23.64 -5.49 9.71
CA ARG A 273 23.84 -6.89 9.31
C ARG A 273 24.28 -7.73 10.51
N THR A 274 25.27 -7.26 11.26
CA THR A 274 25.80 -7.95 12.45
C THR A 274 24.77 -8.03 13.58
N ALA A 275 23.90 -7.04 13.73
CA ALA A 275 22.79 -7.09 14.70
C ALA A 275 21.78 -8.25 14.49
N HIS A 276 21.83 -8.94 13.34
CA HIS A 276 21.01 -10.12 13.05
C HIS A 276 21.80 -11.44 13.15
N VAL A 277 23.11 -11.39 13.42
CA VAL A 277 23.94 -12.60 13.58
C VAL A 277 23.68 -13.17 14.97
N THR A 278 23.10 -14.37 15.01
CA THR A 278 22.93 -15.16 16.23
C THR A 278 24.14 -16.07 16.41
N VAL A 279 24.76 -16.01 17.58
CA VAL A 279 25.89 -16.87 17.96
C VAL A 279 25.40 -17.85 19.02
N ASP A 280 25.60 -19.14 18.77
CA ASP A 280 25.39 -20.18 19.77
C ASP A 280 26.65 -20.30 20.64
N MET A 281 26.52 -19.97 21.93
CA MET A 281 27.63 -19.98 22.87
C MET A 281 28.04 -21.40 23.26
N ASP A 282 27.11 -22.37 23.30
CA ASP A 282 27.42 -23.75 23.65
C ASP A 282 28.23 -24.42 22.52
N GLU A 283 27.87 -24.12 21.27
CA GLU A 283 28.63 -24.54 20.10
C GLU A 283 30.02 -23.90 20.07
N TYR A 284 30.10 -22.58 20.28
CA TYR A 284 31.36 -21.85 20.38
C TYR A 284 32.30 -22.44 21.46
N GLU A 285 31.77 -22.84 22.62
CA GLU A 285 32.57 -23.50 23.64
C GLU A 285 33.01 -24.93 23.27
N ARG A 286 32.23 -25.69 22.49
CA ARG A 286 32.65 -27.00 21.98
C ARG A 286 33.80 -26.84 20.98
N ASP A 287 33.67 -25.91 20.03
CA ASP A 287 34.68 -25.62 19.01
C ASP A 287 35.98 -25.08 19.67
N LYS A 288 35.84 -24.23 20.70
CA LYS A 288 36.98 -23.78 21.51
C LYS A 288 37.68 -24.93 22.25
N ARG A 289 36.92 -25.89 22.79
CA ARG A 289 37.49 -27.07 23.47
C ARG A 289 38.16 -28.04 22.51
N SER A 290 37.64 -28.20 21.28
CA SER A 290 38.19 -29.12 20.28
C SER A 290 39.45 -28.57 19.60
N MET A 291 39.48 -27.27 19.29
CA MET A 291 40.63 -26.62 18.64
C MET A 291 41.73 -26.19 19.63
N GLY A 292 41.40 -26.00 20.91
CA GLY A 292 42.39 -25.72 21.96
C GLY A 292 43.20 -24.46 21.69
N ALA A 293 44.53 -24.60 21.54
CA ALA A 293 45.42 -23.49 21.22
C ALA A 293 45.17 -22.91 19.81
N ALA A 294 44.89 -23.77 18.83
CA ALA A 294 44.62 -23.38 17.45
C ALA A 294 43.33 -22.54 17.29
N PHE A 295 42.47 -22.51 18.31
CA PHE A 295 41.31 -21.61 18.34
C PHE A 295 41.70 -20.13 18.38
N TYR A 296 42.87 -19.82 18.95
CA TYR A 296 43.41 -18.47 19.10
C TYR A 296 44.59 -18.20 18.16
N ALA A 297 44.65 -18.94 17.05
CA ALA A 297 45.69 -18.84 16.04
C ALA A 297 45.79 -17.43 15.43
N ASP A 298 47.00 -16.89 15.40
CA ASP A 298 47.31 -15.61 14.76
C ASP A 298 47.31 -15.74 13.22
N ALA A 299 47.35 -14.60 12.51
CA ALA A 299 47.19 -14.54 11.05
C ALA A 299 48.24 -15.36 10.26
N ASP A 300 49.41 -15.62 10.84
CA ASP A 300 50.49 -16.40 10.23
C ASP A 300 50.35 -17.92 10.46
N GLU A 301 49.41 -18.37 11.31
CA GLU A 301 49.20 -19.78 11.62
C GLU A 301 48.20 -20.46 10.64
N TYR A 302 48.56 -21.66 10.17
CA TYR A 302 47.83 -22.39 9.13
C TYR A 302 46.62 -23.17 9.66
N VAL A 303 45.68 -22.48 10.32
CA VAL A 303 44.42 -23.07 10.84
C VAL A 303 43.25 -22.89 9.87
N HIS A 304 43.33 -21.86 9.03
CA HIS A 304 42.25 -21.38 8.15
C HIS A 304 41.83 -22.32 7.00
N GLY A 305 42.45 -23.51 6.87
CA GLY A 305 42.05 -24.55 5.91
C GLY A 305 41.33 -25.76 6.52
N VAL A 306 41.42 -25.97 7.85
CA VAL A 306 40.91 -27.19 8.51
C VAL A 306 39.42 -27.04 8.85
N THR A 307 39.02 -25.86 9.33
CA THR A 307 37.66 -25.60 9.84
C THR A 307 36.61 -25.41 8.73
N GLY A 308 37.03 -25.19 7.48
CA GLY A 308 36.14 -24.99 6.34
C GLY A 308 35.51 -26.28 5.78
N ALA A 309 36.06 -27.45 6.11
CA ALA A 309 35.58 -28.73 5.61
C ALA A 309 34.32 -29.24 6.36
N ASP A 310 34.23 -28.97 7.66
CA ASP A 310 33.23 -29.55 8.57
C ASP A 310 32.13 -28.56 8.99
N VAL A 311 31.83 -27.54 8.17
CA VAL A 311 30.75 -26.60 8.47
C VAL A 311 29.40 -27.30 8.30
N PRO A 312 28.55 -27.41 9.33
CA PRO A 312 27.25 -28.07 9.21
C PRO A 312 26.32 -27.33 8.24
N GLN A 313 25.56 -28.10 7.45
CA GLN A 313 24.69 -27.60 6.39
C GLN A 313 23.74 -26.48 6.87
N ASP A 314 23.18 -26.61 8.08
CA ASP A 314 22.33 -25.61 8.72
C ASP A 314 22.96 -24.20 8.76
N LYS A 315 24.28 -24.08 8.94
CA LYS A 315 24.99 -22.78 8.94
C LYS A 315 25.12 -22.24 7.51
N ILE A 316 25.37 -23.11 6.54
CA ILE A 316 25.45 -22.77 5.11
C ILE A 316 24.08 -22.26 4.63
N ASP A 317 22.99 -22.94 5.00
CA ASP A 317 21.62 -22.58 4.65
C ASP A 317 21.19 -21.25 5.30
N ARG A 318 21.56 -21.01 6.57
CA ARG A 318 21.37 -19.70 7.24
C ARG A 318 22.12 -18.57 6.51
N MET A 319 23.36 -18.81 6.07
CA MET A 319 24.12 -17.84 5.28
C MET A 319 23.48 -17.59 3.92
N ALA A 320 23.04 -18.64 3.22
CA ALA A 320 22.37 -18.53 1.93
C ALA A 320 21.08 -17.70 2.03
N ALA A 321 20.25 -17.97 3.05
CA ALA A 321 19.03 -17.22 3.33
C ALA A 321 19.29 -15.73 3.64
N GLU A 322 20.38 -15.41 4.37
CA GLU A 322 20.78 -14.02 4.62
C GLU A 322 21.18 -13.30 3.31
N LEU A 323 21.96 -13.96 2.45
CA LEU A 323 22.34 -13.43 1.15
C LEU A 323 21.15 -13.24 0.22
N GLU A 324 20.17 -14.14 0.24
CA GLU A 324 18.91 -13.99 -0.51
C GLU A 324 18.07 -12.82 0.01
N ALA A 325 17.91 -12.69 1.32
CA ALA A 325 17.28 -11.53 1.92
C ALA A 325 18.02 -10.22 1.57
N GLN A 326 19.35 -10.25 1.45
CA GLN A 326 20.15 -9.11 0.99
C GLN A 326 19.91 -8.79 -0.50
N LYS A 327 19.82 -9.80 -1.39
CA LYS A 327 19.45 -9.63 -2.80
C LYS A 327 18.06 -8.98 -2.93
N GLN A 328 17.07 -9.46 -2.18
CA GLN A 328 15.72 -8.87 -2.14
C GLN A 328 15.73 -7.42 -1.63
N LYS A 329 16.47 -7.12 -0.55
CA LYS A 329 16.65 -5.75 -0.04
C LYS A 329 17.31 -4.83 -1.07
N ARG A 330 18.29 -5.32 -1.83
CA ARG A 330 18.95 -4.57 -2.92
C ARG A 330 17.98 -4.29 -4.07
N ALA A 331 17.17 -5.28 -4.49
CA ALA A 331 16.16 -5.09 -5.54
C ALA A 331 15.13 -4.02 -5.14
N ASN A 332 14.68 -4.05 -3.88
CA ASN A 332 13.70 -3.12 -3.32
C ASN A 332 14.28 -1.75 -2.89
N PHE A 333 15.58 -1.49 -3.09
CA PHE A 333 16.23 -0.23 -2.71
C PHE A 333 15.67 0.98 -3.49
N SER A 334 15.40 0.80 -4.79
CA SER A 334 14.78 1.82 -5.63
C SER A 334 13.27 1.59 -5.70
N ARG A 335 12.51 2.33 -4.88
CA ARG A 335 11.05 2.26 -4.88
C ARG A 335 10.48 3.11 -6.01
N ARG A 336 9.66 2.50 -6.90
CA ARG A 336 8.87 3.25 -7.88
C ARG A 336 7.95 4.24 -7.16
N ARG A 337 7.86 5.48 -7.66
CA ARG A 337 6.88 6.46 -7.21
C ARG A 337 5.53 6.12 -7.85
N THR A 338 4.44 6.37 -7.14
CA THR A 338 3.08 6.23 -7.68
C THR A 338 2.91 7.17 -8.89
N HIS A 339 2.43 6.63 -10.01
CA HIS A 339 1.92 7.47 -11.09
C HIS A 339 0.69 8.25 -10.59
N ARG A 340 0.40 9.37 -11.25
CA ARG A 340 -0.70 10.28 -10.96
C ARG A 340 -1.29 10.70 -12.28
N ASP A 341 -2.46 10.17 -12.59
CA ASP A 341 -3.12 10.39 -13.87
C ASP A 341 -3.70 11.82 -13.98
N ASP A 342 -3.75 12.54 -12.86
CA ASP A 342 -4.05 13.97 -12.69
C ASP A 342 -2.89 14.92 -13.05
N ALA A 343 -1.70 14.41 -13.35
CA ALA A 343 -0.52 15.23 -13.64
C ALA A 343 -0.30 15.44 -15.15
N ASP A 344 0.07 16.67 -15.55
CA ASP A 344 0.32 17.02 -16.95
C ASP A 344 1.41 16.16 -17.61
N VAL A 345 1.03 15.51 -18.71
CA VAL A 345 1.89 14.55 -19.43
C VAL A 345 2.87 15.30 -20.34
N THR A 346 4.07 15.56 -19.81
CA THR A 346 5.17 16.25 -20.53
C THR A 346 6.02 15.33 -21.43
N HIS A 347 5.62 14.08 -21.64
CA HIS A 347 6.46 13.06 -22.27
C HIS A 347 5.67 12.12 -23.19
N ILE A 348 6.35 11.58 -24.22
CA ILE A 348 5.75 10.65 -25.21
C ILE A 348 6.09 9.18 -24.88
N ASN A 349 7.17 8.92 -24.14
CA ASN A 349 7.61 7.58 -23.75
C ASN A 349 8.35 7.59 -22.40
N ASP A 350 8.46 6.43 -21.75
CA ASP A 350 9.09 6.25 -20.43
C ASP A 350 10.53 6.79 -20.36
N ARG A 351 11.31 6.64 -21.45
CA ARG A 351 12.70 7.12 -21.51
C ARG A 351 12.75 8.65 -21.50
N ASN A 352 11.81 9.30 -22.19
CA ASN A 352 11.60 10.73 -22.18
C ASN A 352 11.08 11.19 -20.80
N GLU A 353 10.15 10.46 -20.16
CA GLU A 353 9.74 10.75 -18.78
C GLU A 353 10.94 10.75 -17.82
N HIS A 354 11.78 9.71 -17.90
CA HIS A 354 12.98 9.60 -17.09
C HIS A 354 14.02 10.69 -17.39
N PHE A 355 14.08 11.18 -18.63
CA PHE A 355 14.92 12.30 -19.03
C PHE A 355 14.39 13.64 -18.48
N ASN A 356 13.12 13.96 -18.72
CA ASN A 356 12.47 15.17 -18.19
C ASN A 356 12.55 15.22 -16.67
N ARG A 357 12.31 14.09 -15.99
CA ARG A 357 12.46 13.96 -14.52
C ARG A 357 13.92 14.10 -14.05
N LYS A 358 14.92 13.92 -14.92
CA LYS A 358 16.33 14.23 -14.63
C LYS A 358 16.60 15.73 -14.78
N ILE A 359 16.11 16.34 -15.85
CA ILE A 359 16.21 17.79 -16.10
C ILE A 359 15.52 18.58 -14.97
N GLU A 360 14.29 18.22 -14.57
CA GLU A 360 13.55 18.87 -13.48
C GLU A 360 14.31 18.83 -12.14
N ARG A 361 15.10 17.77 -11.87
CA ARG A 361 15.92 17.68 -10.65
C ARG A 361 17.18 18.55 -10.69
N ALA A 362 17.73 18.79 -11.88
CA ALA A 362 18.97 19.54 -12.05
C ALA A 362 18.72 21.04 -12.26
N PHE A 363 17.67 21.39 -13.01
CA PHE A 363 17.38 22.74 -13.46
C PHE A 363 16.04 23.29 -12.96
N GLY A 364 15.12 22.45 -12.46
CA GLY A 364 13.79 22.86 -11.97
C GLY A 364 13.79 23.71 -10.70
N GLU A 365 14.97 24.03 -10.15
CA GLU A 365 15.14 25.12 -9.17
C GLU A 365 15.36 26.47 -9.86
N HIS A 366 16.12 26.49 -10.95
CA HIS A 366 16.46 27.69 -11.73
C HIS A 366 15.38 28.06 -12.75
N THR A 367 14.60 27.10 -13.24
CA THR A 367 13.56 27.32 -14.26
C THR A 367 12.15 27.53 -13.68
N ARG A 368 12.01 27.70 -12.36
CA ARG A 368 10.70 27.87 -11.69
C ARG A 368 9.89 29.05 -12.24
N GLU A 369 10.54 30.20 -12.41
CA GLU A 369 9.90 31.41 -12.92
C GLU A 369 9.47 31.24 -14.39
N ILE A 370 10.31 30.64 -15.22
CA ILE A 370 9.99 30.34 -16.62
C ILE A 370 8.77 29.42 -16.71
N LYS A 371 8.71 28.39 -15.86
CA LYS A 371 7.59 27.45 -15.79
C LYS A 371 6.30 28.14 -15.32
N ALA A 372 6.37 28.94 -14.26
CA ALA A 372 5.24 29.71 -13.76
C ALA A 372 4.73 30.74 -14.78
N ASN A 373 5.62 31.38 -15.55
CA ASN A 373 5.24 32.30 -16.62
C ASN A 373 4.58 31.56 -17.79
N LEU A 374 4.98 30.32 -18.07
CA LEU A 374 4.33 29.47 -19.08
C LEU A 374 2.91 29.08 -18.64
N GLU A 375 2.75 28.65 -17.38
CA GLU A 375 1.47 28.34 -16.73
C GLU A 375 0.55 29.59 -16.63
N ARG A 376 1.13 30.79 -16.54
CA ARG A 376 0.41 32.09 -16.52
C ARG A 376 0.10 32.65 -17.91
N GLY A 377 0.58 32.04 -19.00
CA GLY A 377 0.33 32.51 -20.36
C GLY A 377 1.27 33.63 -20.86
N THR A 378 2.57 33.53 -20.57
CA THR A 378 3.66 34.41 -21.08
C THR A 378 3.61 35.89 -20.70
N ALA A 379 2.66 36.32 -19.86
CA ALA A 379 2.69 37.64 -19.24
C ALA A 379 3.89 37.76 -18.30
N LEU A 380 4.70 38.80 -18.49
CA LEU A 380 5.74 39.20 -17.53
C LEU A 380 5.08 39.66 -16.22
N PRO A 381 5.79 39.60 -15.08
CA PRO A 381 5.34 40.29 -13.88
C PRO A 381 5.32 41.79 -14.13
N ASP A 382 4.18 42.44 -13.89
CA ASP A 382 4.13 43.89 -13.78
C ASP A 382 5.02 44.31 -12.59
N HIS A 383 5.98 45.20 -12.85
CA HIS A 383 6.98 45.67 -11.89
C HIS A 383 6.46 46.81 -10.99
#